data_AF-G2DXQ5-F1
#
_entry.id   AF-G2DXQ5-F1
#
_cell.length_a   1.000
_cell.length_b   1.000
_cell.length_c   1.000
_cell.angle_alpha   90.00
_cell.angle_beta   90.00
_cell.angle_gamma   90.00
#
_symmetry.space_group_name_H-M   'P 1'
#
loop_
_entity.id
_entity.type
_entity.pdbx_description
1 polymer ?
#
loop_
_entity_poly.entity_id
_entity_poly.type
_entity_poly.pdbx_seq_one_letter_code
_entity_poly.pdbx_strand_id
1 'polypeptide(L)'
;MSRKPLLVATLAAAMTVLLGSQPAIAVQDEDIDFDTTEDLYQVCSVEPGAPEYVPASFACRGFIHGAVQYHDAVTDRKKLKRLICYPKNVTTDDGRMAFVAWAKKNAGNEKLMNETPVVGLVRALAEKYPCK
;
A
#
# COMPACT_ATOMS: atom_id res chain seq x y z
N MET A 1 -29.88 29.35 62.46
CA MET A 1 -28.68 28.51 62.19
C MET A 1 -29.16 27.23 61.53
N SER A 2 -28.66 26.70 60.42
CA SER A 2 -27.67 27.14 59.44
C SER A 2 -28.01 26.37 58.16
N ARG A 3 -28.10 27.07 57.02
CA ARG A 3 -28.22 26.46 55.68
C ARG A 3 -26.90 25.75 55.36
N LYS A 4 -26.94 24.57 54.73
CA LYS A 4 -25.95 24.11 53.72
C LYS A 4 -26.41 22.79 53.06
N PRO A 5 -27.26 22.86 52.02
CA PRO A 5 -27.41 21.80 51.04
C PRO A 5 -26.77 22.26 49.72
N LEU A 6 -25.44 22.41 49.67
CA LEU A 6 -24.78 22.84 48.42
C LEU A 6 -23.26 22.66 48.54
N LEU A 7 -22.75 21.43 48.43
CA LEU A 7 -21.30 21.19 48.25
C LEU A 7 -20.95 19.79 47.75
N VAL A 8 -21.89 18.84 47.77
CA VAL A 8 -21.63 17.47 47.28
C VAL A 8 -21.89 17.31 45.77
N ALA A 9 -22.56 18.28 45.14
CA ALA A 9 -22.96 18.19 43.73
C ALA A 9 -21.89 18.65 42.72
N THR A 10 -20.72 19.12 43.14
CA THR A 10 -19.73 19.75 42.25
C THR A 10 -18.49 18.91 41.93
N LEU A 11 -18.38 17.65 42.39
CA LEU A 11 -17.26 16.76 42.02
C LEU A 11 -17.56 15.76 40.90
N ALA A 12 -18.81 15.65 40.42
CA ALA A 12 -19.15 14.69 39.36
C ALA A 12 -18.92 15.23 37.93
N ALA A 13 -18.67 16.54 37.76
CA ALA A 13 -18.56 17.17 36.44
C ALA A 13 -17.13 17.19 35.87
N ALA A 14 -16.12 16.70 36.60
CA ALA A 14 -14.72 16.76 36.17
C ALA A 14 -14.21 15.51 35.44
N MET A 15 -15.00 14.43 35.34
CA MET A 15 -14.55 13.13 34.79
C MET A 15 -14.90 12.87 33.32
N THR A 16 -15.58 13.78 32.62
CA THR A 16 -16.06 13.53 31.24
C THR A 16 -15.22 14.15 30.12
N VAL A 17 -14.11 14.85 30.41
CA VAL A 17 -13.33 15.58 29.38
C VAL A 17 -12.02 14.87 28.97
N LEU A 18 -11.75 13.64 29.44
CA LEU A 18 -10.49 12.94 29.15
C LEU A 18 -10.60 11.80 28.11
N LEU A 19 -11.76 11.59 27.49
CA LEU A 19 -11.97 10.50 26.52
C LEU A 19 -11.65 10.87 25.05
N GLY A 20 -11.12 12.07 24.80
CA GLY A 20 -10.98 12.62 23.44
C GLY A 20 -9.62 12.46 22.75
N SER A 21 -8.59 11.94 23.45
CA SER A 21 -7.22 11.89 22.91
C SER A 21 -6.73 10.44 22.85
N GLN A 22 -7.34 9.63 21.99
CA GLN A 22 -6.65 8.41 21.56
C GLN A 22 -5.42 8.88 20.77
N PRO A 23 -4.21 8.36 21.06
CA PRO A 23 -3.09 8.59 20.17
C PRO A 23 -3.52 8.06 18.80
N ALA A 24 -3.56 8.93 17.80
CA ALA A 24 -3.53 8.46 16.43
C ALA A 24 -2.24 7.64 16.34
N ILE A 25 -2.36 6.32 16.20
CA ILE A 25 -1.24 5.51 15.73
C ILE A 25 -1.05 6.00 14.30
N ALA A 26 -0.20 7.02 14.16
CA ALA A 26 0.37 7.37 12.88
C ALA A 26 1.02 6.09 12.39
N VAL A 27 0.57 5.58 11.24
CA VAL A 27 1.31 4.58 10.48
C VAL A 27 2.73 5.09 10.42
N GLN A 28 3.63 4.45 11.14
CA GLN A 28 5.01 4.92 11.19
C GLN A 28 5.63 4.57 9.84
N ASP A 29 6.48 5.45 9.32
CA ASP A 29 7.10 5.28 7.98
C ASP A 29 7.84 3.93 7.84
N GLU A 30 8.12 3.26 8.96
CA GLU A 30 8.75 1.95 9.05
C GLU A 30 7.88 0.77 8.55
N ASP A 31 6.58 0.94 8.33
CA ASP A 31 5.67 -0.16 7.92
C ASP A 31 5.50 -0.30 6.38
N ILE A 32 6.13 0.57 5.59
CA ILE A 32 6.16 0.45 4.12
C ILE A 32 7.50 -0.14 3.69
N ASP A 33 7.67 -1.42 3.96
CA ASP A 33 8.83 -2.18 3.48
C ASP A 33 8.56 -2.73 2.06
N PHE A 34 9.60 -2.81 1.24
CA PHE A 34 9.55 -3.38 -0.12
C PHE A 34 10.69 -4.39 -0.29
N ASP A 35 10.86 -5.26 0.70
CA ASP A 35 11.84 -6.34 0.68
C ASP A 35 11.38 -7.51 -0.20
N THR A 36 10.08 -7.84 -0.13
CA THR A 36 9.50 -8.99 -0.83
C THR A 36 8.30 -8.62 -1.70
N THR A 37 7.93 -9.55 -2.58
CA THR A 37 6.74 -9.44 -3.42
C THR A 37 5.46 -9.45 -2.59
N GLU A 38 5.46 -10.17 -1.47
CA GLU A 38 4.37 -10.13 -0.49
C GLU A 38 4.20 -8.72 0.08
N ASP A 39 5.29 -8.04 0.45
CA ASP A 39 5.20 -6.69 1.03
C ASP A 39 4.58 -5.70 0.04
N LEU A 40 5.03 -5.73 -1.22
CA LEU A 40 4.41 -4.94 -2.28
C LEU A 40 2.94 -5.31 -2.48
N TYR A 41 2.57 -6.59 -2.38
CA TYR A 41 1.17 -7.03 -2.46
C TYR A 41 0.33 -6.47 -1.31
N GLN A 42 0.82 -6.49 -0.08
CA GLN A 42 0.13 -5.93 1.08
C GLN A 42 -0.11 -4.42 0.89
N VAL A 43 0.91 -3.67 0.50
CA VAL A 43 0.79 -2.22 0.24
C VAL A 43 -0.19 -1.92 -0.92
N CYS A 44 -0.14 -2.68 -2.01
CA CYS A 44 -0.98 -2.46 -3.18
C CYS A 44 -2.44 -2.94 -3.02
N SER A 45 -2.73 -3.71 -1.98
CA SER A 45 -4.05 -4.32 -1.72
C SER A 45 -4.83 -3.66 -0.59
N VAL A 46 -4.29 -2.59 0.02
CA VAL A 46 -5.02 -1.81 1.03
C VAL A 46 -6.33 -1.27 0.44
N GLU A 47 -7.43 -1.59 1.10
CA GLU A 47 -8.78 -1.24 0.65
C GLU A 47 -9.17 0.21 1.03
N PRO A 48 -10.03 0.87 0.23
CA PRO A 48 -10.57 2.17 0.59
C PRO A 48 -11.26 2.14 1.96
N GLY A 49 -10.94 3.11 2.81
CA GLY A 49 -11.50 3.23 4.17
C GLY A 49 -10.56 2.77 5.29
N ALA A 50 -9.46 2.09 4.96
CA ALA A 50 -8.37 1.88 5.91
C ALA A 50 -7.65 3.21 6.24
N PRO A 51 -7.22 3.45 7.49
CA PRO A 51 -6.45 4.65 7.87
C PRO A 51 -5.22 4.90 6.99
N GLU A 52 -4.57 3.83 6.54
CA GLU A 52 -3.35 3.79 5.74
C GLU A 52 -3.60 3.82 4.22
N TYR A 53 -4.86 3.87 3.77
CA TYR A 53 -5.21 3.76 2.34
C TYR A 53 -4.50 4.79 1.46
N VAL A 54 -4.48 6.05 1.89
CA VAL A 54 -3.87 7.15 1.12
C VAL A 54 -2.35 6.96 0.98
N PRO A 55 -1.56 6.81 2.07
CA PRO A 55 -0.12 6.59 1.95
C PRO A 55 0.22 5.30 1.18
N ALA A 56 -0.47 4.19 1.46
CA ALA A 56 -0.25 2.92 0.76
C ALA A 56 -0.53 3.03 -0.74
N SER A 57 -1.61 3.72 -1.12
CA SER A 57 -1.95 3.97 -2.52
C SER A 57 -0.88 4.77 -3.26
N PHE A 58 -0.32 5.81 -2.63
CA PHE A 58 0.76 6.58 -3.23
C PHE A 58 2.06 5.76 -3.32
N ALA A 59 2.40 5.00 -2.29
CA ALA A 59 3.58 4.14 -2.27
C ALA A 59 3.52 3.07 -3.38
N CYS A 60 2.41 2.32 -3.46
CA CYS A 60 2.20 1.32 -4.50
C CYS A 60 2.28 1.92 -5.91
N ARG A 61 1.56 3.02 -6.16
CA ARG A 61 1.57 3.67 -7.49
C ARG A 61 2.96 4.20 -7.84
N GLY A 62 3.67 4.76 -6.87
CA GLY A 62 5.04 5.24 -7.02
C GLY A 62 6.01 4.11 -7.39
N PHE A 63 5.93 2.99 -6.68
CA PHE A 63 6.74 1.79 -6.96
C PHE A 63 6.51 1.28 -8.39
N ILE A 64 5.24 1.11 -8.79
CA ILE A 64 4.87 0.65 -10.13
C ILE A 64 5.38 1.64 -11.20
N HIS A 65 5.19 2.94 -10.98
CA HIS A 65 5.70 3.96 -11.91
C HIS A 65 7.21 3.89 -12.06
N GLY A 66 7.94 3.84 -10.95
CA GLY A 66 9.41 3.79 -10.96
C GLY A 66 9.93 2.54 -11.67
N ALA A 67 9.37 1.38 -11.36
CA ALA A 67 9.75 0.11 -12.00
C ALA A 67 9.49 0.12 -13.51
N VAL A 68 8.31 0.57 -13.93
CA VAL A 68 7.93 0.62 -15.36
C VAL A 68 8.76 1.65 -16.11
N GLN A 69 8.95 2.85 -15.56
CA GLN A 69 9.81 3.87 -16.19
C GLN A 69 11.25 3.40 -16.34
N TYR A 70 11.81 2.74 -15.33
CA TYR A 70 13.15 2.17 -15.43
C TYR A 70 13.20 1.07 -16.50
N HIS A 71 12.25 0.13 -16.50
CA HIS A 71 12.11 -0.90 -17.52
C HIS A 71 12.04 -0.31 -18.94
N ASP A 72 11.24 0.74 -19.14
CA ASP A 72 11.15 1.41 -20.43
C ASP A 72 12.47 2.06 -20.80
N ALA A 73 13.07 2.85 -19.89
CA ALA A 73 14.33 3.53 -20.15
C ALA A 73 15.46 2.58 -20.55
N VAL A 74 15.57 1.42 -19.91
CA VAL A 74 16.65 0.45 -20.22
C VAL A 74 16.38 -0.39 -21.47
N THR A 75 15.10 -0.60 -21.83
CA THR A 75 14.72 -1.36 -23.04
C THR A 75 14.72 -0.50 -24.29
N ASP A 76 14.33 0.77 -24.20
CA ASP A 76 14.23 1.70 -25.34
C ASP A 76 15.60 2.23 -25.81
N ARG A 77 16.59 2.37 -24.88
CA ARG A 77 17.84 3.10 -25.14
C ARG A 77 19.10 2.25 -25.30
N LYS A 78 19.12 0.95 -24.92
CA LYS A 78 20.37 0.13 -24.89
C LYS A 78 20.24 -1.39 -25.13
N LYS A 79 19.25 -1.88 -25.90
CA LYS A 79 19.17 -3.26 -26.45
C LYS A 79 18.81 -4.41 -25.48
N LEU A 80 18.32 -4.12 -24.27
CA LEU A 80 17.78 -5.19 -23.42
C LEU A 80 16.41 -5.63 -23.93
N LYS A 81 16.14 -6.94 -23.88
CA LYS A 81 14.84 -7.48 -24.28
C LYS A 81 13.75 -6.92 -23.36
N ARG A 82 12.70 -6.37 -23.98
CA ARG A 82 11.51 -5.93 -23.27
C ARG A 82 10.79 -7.12 -22.65
N LEU A 83 10.42 -7.01 -21.38
CA LEU A 83 9.73 -8.06 -20.63
C LEU A 83 8.22 -7.81 -20.55
N ILE A 84 7.81 -6.54 -20.52
CA ILE A 84 6.41 -6.12 -20.40
C ILE A 84 6.00 -5.32 -21.64
N CYS A 85 5.00 -5.77 -22.39
CA CYS A 85 4.52 -5.13 -23.62
C CYS A 85 3.07 -4.65 -23.48
N TYR A 86 2.86 -3.66 -22.63
CA TYR A 86 1.56 -3.04 -22.40
C TYR A 86 1.20 -2.04 -23.53
N PRO A 87 -0.08 -1.91 -23.93
CA PRO A 87 -0.52 -0.90 -24.90
C PRO A 87 -0.50 0.53 -24.32
N LYS A 88 -0.44 1.54 -25.19
CA LYS A 88 -0.27 2.96 -24.80
C LYS A 88 -1.37 3.51 -23.88
N ASN A 89 -2.54 2.88 -23.83
CA ASN A 89 -3.67 3.30 -23.01
C ASN A 89 -3.71 2.64 -21.63
N VAL A 90 -2.77 1.77 -21.29
CA VAL A 90 -2.67 1.17 -19.95
C VAL A 90 -2.26 2.23 -18.95
N THR A 91 -3.01 2.29 -17.85
CA THR A 91 -2.73 3.18 -16.72
C THR A 91 -1.95 2.46 -15.64
N THR A 92 -1.38 3.23 -14.71
CA THR A 92 -0.74 2.68 -13.51
C THR A 92 -1.71 1.88 -12.65
N ASP A 93 -2.98 2.26 -12.61
CA ASP A 93 -4.01 1.52 -11.87
C ASP A 93 -4.33 0.17 -12.54
N ASP A 94 -4.34 0.11 -13.88
CA ASP A 94 -4.43 -1.17 -14.59
C ASP A 94 -3.24 -2.10 -14.24
N GLY A 95 -2.04 -1.53 -14.12
CA GLY A 95 -0.85 -2.24 -13.66
C GLY A 95 -1.00 -2.74 -12.22
N ARG A 96 -1.49 -1.90 -11.31
CA ARG A 96 -1.79 -2.28 -9.92
C ARG A 96 -2.79 -3.42 -9.86
N MET A 97 -3.92 -3.31 -10.55
CA MET A 97 -4.95 -4.35 -10.57
C MET A 97 -4.39 -5.67 -11.11
N ALA A 98 -3.57 -5.62 -12.16
CA ALA A 98 -2.92 -6.81 -12.70
C ALA A 98 -1.96 -7.46 -11.68
N PHE A 99 -1.16 -6.66 -10.99
CA PHE A 99 -0.25 -7.14 -9.95
C PHE A 99 -1.01 -7.75 -8.76
N VAL A 100 -1.99 -7.05 -8.19
CA VAL A 100 -2.80 -7.53 -7.05
C VAL A 100 -3.51 -8.83 -7.41
N ALA A 101 -4.11 -8.93 -8.60
CA ALA A 101 -4.77 -10.16 -9.05
C ALA A 101 -3.78 -11.33 -9.19
N TRP A 102 -2.59 -11.06 -9.72
CA TRP A 102 -1.53 -12.06 -9.86
C TRP A 102 -0.98 -12.50 -8.50
N ALA A 103 -0.68 -11.57 -7.60
CA ALA A 103 -0.16 -11.87 -6.28
C ALA A 103 -1.19 -12.67 -5.45
N LYS A 104 -2.46 -12.26 -5.46
CA LYS A 104 -3.56 -13.01 -4.82
C LYS A 104 -3.65 -14.46 -5.30
N LYS A 105 -3.49 -14.70 -6.62
CA LYS A 105 -3.48 -16.05 -7.20
C LYS A 105 -2.27 -16.87 -6.74
N ASN A 106 -1.16 -16.22 -6.41
CA ASN A 106 0.11 -16.84 -6.06
C ASN A 106 0.48 -16.72 -4.57
N ALA A 107 -0.39 -16.20 -3.70
CA ALA A 107 -0.09 -15.92 -2.30
C ALA A 107 0.36 -17.15 -1.49
N GLY A 108 -0.08 -18.36 -1.88
CA GLY A 108 0.40 -19.61 -1.27
C GLY A 108 1.75 -20.12 -1.78
N ASN A 109 2.40 -19.40 -2.69
CA ASN A 109 3.70 -19.77 -3.26
C ASN A 109 4.81 -18.95 -2.60
N GLU A 110 5.35 -19.47 -1.50
CA GLU A 110 6.42 -18.82 -0.73
C GLU A 110 7.62 -18.43 -1.59
N LYS A 111 7.98 -19.23 -2.60
CA LYS A 111 9.10 -18.90 -3.47
C LYS A 111 8.84 -17.61 -4.24
N LEU A 112 7.64 -17.45 -4.81
CA LEU A 112 7.28 -16.25 -5.57
C LEU A 112 7.08 -15.03 -4.66
N MET A 113 6.45 -15.23 -3.50
CA MET A 113 6.14 -14.15 -2.58
C MET A 113 7.41 -13.60 -1.89
N ASN A 114 8.44 -14.43 -1.69
CA ASN A 114 9.75 -14.00 -1.17
C ASN A 114 10.72 -13.47 -2.25
N GLU A 115 10.33 -13.36 -3.53
CA GLU A 115 11.16 -12.68 -4.54
C GLU A 115 11.20 -11.17 -4.27
N THR A 116 12.28 -10.49 -4.66
CA THR A 116 12.35 -9.02 -4.66
C THR A 116 11.13 -8.42 -5.37
N PRO A 117 10.47 -7.38 -4.84
CA PRO A 117 9.14 -6.97 -5.32
C PRO A 117 9.10 -6.54 -6.78
N VAL A 118 10.19 -5.97 -7.31
CA VAL A 118 10.27 -5.64 -8.74
C VAL A 118 10.20 -6.88 -9.62
N VAL A 119 10.70 -8.03 -9.17
CA VAL A 119 10.64 -9.30 -9.91
C VAL A 119 9.21 -9.81 -9.96
N GLY A 120 8.52 -9.83 -8.82
CA GLY A 120 7.10 -10.21 -8.75
C GLY A 120 6.22 -9.28 -9.59
N LEU A 121 6.44 -7.97 -9.51
CA LEU A 121 5.73 -6.98 -10.32
C LEU A 121 5.96 -7.21 -11.82
N VAL A 122 7.22 -7.32 -12.26
CA VAL A 122 7.54 -7.51 -13.68
C VAL A 122 6.96 -8.82 -14.20
N ARG A 123 6.99 -9.88 -13.40
CA ARG A 123 6.38 -11.17 -13.74
C ARG A 123 4.86 -11.07 -13.90
N ALA A 124 4.17 -10.42 -12.97
CA ALA A 124 2.74 -10.18 -13.05
C ALA A 124 2.35 -9.39 -14.29
N LEU A 125 3.09 -8.30 -14.57
CA LEU A 125 2.84 -7.46 -15.74
C LEU A 125 3.19 -8.15 -17.05
N ALA A 126 4.23 -9.00 -17.09
CA ALA A 126 4.57 -9.80 -18.26
C ALA A 126 3.53 -10.91 -18.53
N GLU A 127 2.93 -11.50 -17.49
CA GLU A 127 1.81 -12.45 -17.64
C GLU A 127 0.57 -11.75 -18.21
N LYS A 128 0.28 -10.52 -17.74
CA LYS A 128 -0.86 -9.72 -18.23
C LYS A 128 -0.63 -9.13 -19.62
N TYR A 129 0.59 -8.69 -19.90
CA TYR A 129 0.99 -7.95 -21.10
C TYR A 129 2.22 -8.60 -21.76
N PRO A 130 2.09 -9.81 -22.33
CA PRO A 130 3.22 -10.52 -22.91
C PRO A 130 3.74 -9.82 -24.16
N CYS A 131 5.07 -9.80 -24.31
CA CYS A 131 5.72 -9.43 -25.55
C CYS A 131 5.62 -10.55 -26.59
N LYS A 132 5.26 -10.21 -27.83
CA LYS A 132 5.20 -11.14 -28.97
C LYS A 132 6.51 -11.16 -29.75
#